data_AF-A0A959SKG4-F1
#
_entry.id   AF-A0A959SKG4-F1
#
_cell.length_a   1.000
_cell.length_b   1.000
_cell.length_c   1.000
_cell.angle_alpha   90.00
_cell.angle_beta   90.00
_cell.angle_gamma   90.00
#
_symmetry.space_group_name_H-M   'P 1'
#
loop_
_entity.id
_entity.type
_entity.pdbx_description
1 polymer ?
#
loop_
_entity_poly.entity_id
_entity_poly.type
_entity_poly.pdbx_seq_one_letter_code
_entity_poly.pdbx_strand_id
1 'polypeptide(L)'
;MERGTGTPLPYCSVAVKHSTIGTIANGEGVFRLTRTNEEDTLMFSYIGYRAAEVAVRDIQGELVVALEKYNYELRQVEVFNDNEALYDLVLAAGEHLRSATEHRSKVFFDLSTEVDSQQVEVVESYYNGRFEGPALKELTLKNGRIGVAPLGGQYFLNLNTTAAFASLDIRAKNPNFPTTPFALNKKQLFRTYDLQVVGMHSDGTNIYHLVFEPRSGVTGTFSGELWADGSGKRIDRITLSCSACTPQPFRPVQAGPSIEKVDMRYSIFFRQDAGGDRLAHIELTYDLSYRMGDQQTRKLHTVAILRPYDLGEPFFEPIFDTPYDRSDHCQITFLPYDSVFWSLNQGLVRTDRQEAALRFFADHGALVGHKDRSFTDVDDLLFDGLYTVWSSTSRITRSTIVRSEPPSPIQGNTLAENATQARSTKVDIEATIYLDAYEGPGGYSVRSATILDVFGSRYDLPMESGTNAFLNIWFDLCEIERRRMERDLGSGTLTEEKVRTAHAETMERIERTTLRFEKETSMGKNVEAMQSWNELVLRELGLNNLALFPMLD
;
A
#
# COMPACT_ATOMS: atom_id res chain seq x y z
N MET A 1 14.08 -17.47 -16.43
CA MET A 1 13.78 -18.92 -16.26
C MET A 1 15.05 -19.70 -15.94
N GLU A 2 14.93 -20.90 -15.37
CA GLU A 2 16.06 -21.81 -15.13
C GLU A 2 16.54 -22.44 -16.45
N ARG A 3 17.85 -22.42 -16.69
CA ARG A 3 18.46 -23.08 -17.84
C ARG A 3 18.33 -24.60 -17.72
N GLY A 4 17.76 -25.22 -18.76
CA GLY A 4 17.62 -26.68 -18.87
C GLY A 4 16.20 -27.18 -18.55
N THR A 5 15.55 -26.65 -17.51
CA THR A 5 14.16 -27.01 -17.16
C THR A 5 13.14 -26.08 -17.82
N GLY A 6 13.50 -24.82 -18.07
CA GLY A 6 12.56 -23.80 -18.55
C GLY A 6 11.62 -23.28 -17.46
N THR A 7 11.78 -23.73 -16.21
CA THR A 7 10.93 -23.29 -15.09
C THR A 7 11.06 -21.79 -14.88
N PRO A 8 9.95 -21.05 -14.72
CA PRO A 8 9.99 -19.64 -14.35
C PRO A 8 10.82 -19.37 -13.08
N LEU A 9 11.49 -18.22 -13.04
CA LEU A 9 12.18 -17.74 -11.84
C LEU A 9 11.37 -16.57 -11.29
N PRO A 10 10.39 -16.82 -10.39
CA PRO A 10 9.52 -15.77 -9.89
C PRO A 10 10.32 -14.73 -9.13
N TYR A 11 9.98 -13.45 -9.30
CA TYR A 11 10.63 -12.35 -8.58
C TYR A 11 12.14 -12.22 -8.82
N CYS A 12 12.63 -12.73 -9.95
CA CYS A 12 14.00 -12.51 -10.41
C CYS A 12 14.32 -11.01 -10.48
N SER A 13 15.45 -10.60 -9.90
CA SER A 13 15.90 -9.22 -9.94
C SER A 13 16.38 -8.87 -11.34
N VAL A 14 15.94 -7.72 -11.86
CA VAL A 14 16.36 -7.18 -13.16
C VAL A 14 16.75 -5.73 -12.94
N ALA A 15 18.01 -5.37 -13.15
CA ALA A 15 18.50 -4.02 -12.91
C ALA A 15 19.33 -3.49 -14.07
N VAL A 16 19.34 -2.17 -14.27
CA VAL A 16 20.36 -1.54 -15.09
C VAL A 16 21.67 -1.55 -14.30
N LYS A 17 22.73 -2.10 -14.89
CA LYS A 17 24.03 -2.23 -14.26
C LYS A 17 24.56 -0.86 -13.85
N HIS A 18 25.08 -0.75 -12.63
CA HIS A 18 25.56 0.49 -12.01
C HIS A 18 24.51 1.61 -11.86
N SER A 19 23.22 1.26 -11.84
CA SER A 19 22.11 2.19 -11.64
C SER A 19 21.21 1.75 -10.49
N THR A 20 20.41 2.68 -9.97
CA THR A 20 19.32 2.39 -9.02
C THR A 20 18.06 1.90 -9.73
N ILE A 21 17.99 2.05 -11.06
CA ILE A 21 16.87 1.65 -11.92
C ILE A 21 16.82 0.13 -12.03
N GLY A 22 15.64 -0.44 -11.80
CA GLY A 22 15.39 -1.86 -11.99
C GLY A 22 13.93 -2.24 -11.74
N THR A 23 13.64 -3.52 -11.95
CA THR A 23 12.37 -4.19 -11.70
C THR A 23 12.62 -5.57 -11.08
N ILE A 24 11.56 -6.31 -10.77
CA ILE A 24 11.62 -7.76 -10.56
C ILE A 24 10.64 -8.43 -11.53
N ALA A 25 10.86 -9.70 -11.83
CA ALA A 25 9.86 -10.52 -12.51
C ALA A 25 8.63 -10.76 -11.63
N ASN A 26 7.50 -11.11 -12.23
CA ASN A 26 6.30 -11.52 -11.49
C ASN A 26 6.37 -13.00 -11.07
N GLY A 27 5.29 -13.55 -10.51
CA GLY A 27 5.20 -14.97 -10.12
C GLY A 27 5.37 -15.97 -11.27
N GLU A 28 5.26 -15.53 -12.52
CA GLU A 28 5.42 -16.33 -13.74
C GLU A 28 6.77 -16.07 -14.44
N GLY A 29 7.67 -15.30 -13.81
CA GLY A 29 8.99 -14.99 -14.37
C GLY A 29 8.98 -13.96 -15.49
N VAL A 30 7.86 -13.25 -15.71
CA VAL A 30 7.71 -12.18 -16.70
C VAL A 30 8.06 -10.84 -16.08
N PHE A 31 8.79 -9.99 -16.79
CA PHE A 31 9.23 -8.67 -16.29
C PHE A 31 9.02 -7.58 -17.33
N ARG A 32 9.03 -6.33 -16.88
CA ARG A 32 9.03 -5.14 -17.74
C ARG A 32 9.89 -4.05 -17.12
N LEU A 33 10.78 -3.47 -17.91
CA LEU A 33 11.60 -2.33 -17.54
C LEU A 33 11.64 -1.35 -18.71
N THR A 34 11.10 -0.15 -18.52
CA THR A 34 10.91 0.84 -19.59
C THR A 34 11.93 1.98 -19.55
N ARG A 35 12.63 2.18 -18.42
CA ARG A 35 13.60 3.27 -18.21
C ARG A 35 15.01 2.79 -18.53
N THR A 36 15.29 2.50 -19.79
CA THR A 36 16.60 2.00 -20.27
C THR A 36 17.05 2.76 -21.51
N ASN A 37 18.36 2.93 -21.66
CA ASN A 37 19.02 3.47 -22.86
C ASN A 37 19.72 2.34 -23.65
N GLU A 38 20.01 2.56 -24.93
CA GLU A 38 20.65 1.54 -25.79
C GLU A 38 22.05 1.12 -25.29
N GLU A 39 22.77 2.04 -24.64
CA GLU A 39 24.10 1.80 -24.07
C GLU A 39 24.06 1.08 -22.70
N ASP A 40 22.88 0.90 -22.12
CA ASP A 40 22.74 0.25 -20.82
C ASP A 40 22.99 -1.26 -20.92
N THR A 41 23.36 -1.86 -19.79
CA THR A 41 23.43 -3.32 -19.63
C THR A 41 22.45 -3.75 -18.55
N LEU A 42 21.58 -4.70 -18.88
CA LEU A 42 20.67 -5.33 -17.92
C LEU A 42 21.39 -6.45 -17.19
N MET A 43 21.26 -6.47 -15.87
CA MET A 43 21.76 -7.52 -14.99
C MET A 43 20.58 -8.28 -14.40
N PHE A 44 20.59 -9.59 -14.56
CA PHE A 44 19.60 -10.53 -14.04
C PHE A 44 20.23 -11.32 -12.90
N SER A 45 19.60 -11.31 -11.73
CA SER A 45 20.10 -12.03 -10.57
C SER A 45 18.98 -12.77 -9.85
N TYR A 46 19.27 -14.03 -9.50
CA TYR A 46 18.37 -14.88 -8.75
C TYR A 46 19.18 -15.80 -7.84
N ILE A 47 18.74 -15.94 -6.59
CA ILE A 47 19.50 -16.67 -5.56
C ILE A 47 19.66 -18.13 -5.95
N GLY A 48 20.89 -18.63 -5.83
CA GLY A 48 21.23 -19.98 -6.27
C GLY A 48 21.50 -20.09 -7.78
N TYR A 49 21.61 -18.98 -8.51
CA TYR A 49 21.92 -18.94 -9.93
C TYR A 49 23.02 -17.93 -10.25
N ARG A 50 23.81 -18.23 -11.28
CA ARG A 50 24.75 -17.27 -11.87
C ARG A 50 23.97 -16.10 -12.46
N ALA A 51 24.39 -14.89 -12.11
CA ALA A 51 23.87 -13.68 -12.72
C ALA A 51 24.16 -13.68 -14.23
N ALA A 52 23.24 -13.12 -15.00
CA ALA A 52 23.40 -12.92 -16.43
C ALA A 52 23.39 -11.42 -16.77
N GLU A 53 24.19 -11.03 -17.74
CA GLU A 53 24.23 -9.67 -18.26
C GLU A 53 23.80 -9.66 -19.74
N VAL A 54 22.96 -8.72 -20.12
CA VAL A 54 22.47 -8.53 -21.49
C VAL A 54 22.55 -7.05 -21.84
N ALA A 55 23.29 -6.69 -22.89
CA ALA A 55 23.33 -5.30 -23.36
C ALA A 55 21.99 -4.93 -24.02
N VAL A 56 21.46 -3.73 -23.73
CA VAL A 56 20.14 -3.31 -24.25
C VAL A 56 20.15 -3.23 -25.78
N ARG A 57 21.22 -2.72 -26.38
CA ARG A 57 21.41 -2.70 -27.84
C ARG A 57 21.33 -4.07 -28.54
N ASP A 58 21.54 -5.17 -27.81
CA ASP A 58 21.52 -6.52 -28.39
C ASP A 58 20.11 -7.14 -28.37
N ILE A 59 19.12 -6.45 -27.78
CA ILE A 59 17.74 -6.94 -27.65
C ILE A 59 16.97 -6.66 -28.95
N GLN A 60 16.58 -7.72 -29.65
CA GLN A 60 15.70 -7.65 -30.83
C GLN A 60 14.36 -8.31 -30.52
N GLY A 61 13.39 -7.51 -30.07
CA GLY A 61 12.05 -8.00 -29.71
C GLY A 61 11.96 -8.50 -28.27
N GLU A 62 11.32 -9.64 -28.05
CA GLU A 62 11.10 -10.21 -26.72
C GLU A 62 12.39 -10.84 -26.17
N LEU A 63 12.79 -10.43 -24.96
CA LEU A 63 13.98 -10.95 -24.28
C LEU A 63 13.62 -12.09 -23.35
N VAL A 64 14.18 -13.28 -23.61
CA VAL A 64 14.08 -14.43 -22.71
C VAL A 64 15.47 -14.74 -22.13
N VAL A 65 15.58 -14.74 -20.79
CA VAL A 65 16.84 -14.99 -20.08
C VAL A 65 16.77 -16.31 -19.30
N ALA A 66 17.72 -17.20 -19.59
CA ALA A 66 17.90 -18.47 -18.89
C ALA A 66 19.12 -18.41 -17.96
N LEU A 67 18.87 -18.41 -16.64
CA LEU A 67 19.92 -18.39 -15.62
C LEU A 67 20.43 -19.80 -15.33
N GLU A 68 21.74 -19.92 -15.13
CA GLU A 68 22.40 -21.18 -14.78
C GLU A 68 22.38 -21.38 -13.27
N LYS A 69 21.80 -22.47 -12.79
CA LYS A 69 21.81 -22.81 -11.37
C LYS A 69 23.24 -23.06 -10.90
N TYR A 70 23.59 -22.57 -9.71
CA TYR A 70 24.82 -22.98 -9.05
C TYR A 70 24.73 -24.47 -8.74
N ASN A 71 25.75 -25.21 -9.16
CA ASN A 71 25.98 -26.54 -8.62
C ASN A 71 26.52 -26.34 -7.21
N TYR A 72 25.65 -26.52 -6.21
CA TYR A 72 26.10 -26.60 -4.82
C TYR A 72 27.05 -27.79 -4.72
N GLU A 73 28.33 -27.53 -4.50
CA GLU A 73 29.20 -28.57 -3.96
C GLU A 73 28.67 -28.85 -2.55
N LEU A 74 27.93 -29.95 -2.41
CA LEU A 74 27.70 -30.58 -1.12
C LEU A 74 29.08 -31.05 -0.64
N ARG A 75 29.88 -30.13 -0.08
CA ARG A 75 30.96 -30.55 0.80
C ARG A 75 30.29 -31.37 1.88
N GLN A 76 30.68 -32.63 1.96
CA GLN A 76 30.37 -33.54 3.06
C GLN A 76 30.43 -32.70 4.32
N VAL A 77 29.26 -32.50 4.96
CA VAL A 77 29.03 -31.57 6.08
C VAL A 77 30.33 -31.41 6.83
N GLU A 78 31.06 -30.31 6.57
CA GLU A 78 32.09 -29.90 7.50
C GLU A 78 31.27 -29.64 8.74
N VAL A 79 31.21 -30.64 9.62
CA VAL A 79 30.80 -30.44 11.00
C VAL A 79 31.67 -29.28 11.38
N PHE A 80 31.08 -28.08 11.49
CA PHE A 80 31.81 -26.94 11.97
C PHE A 80 32.39 -27.42 13.29
N ASN A 81 33.70 -27.66 13.31
CA ASN A 81 34.38 -28.14 14.51
C ASN A 81 34.15 -27.15 15.66
N ASP A 82 33.72 -25.94 15.33
CA ASP A 82 33.26 -24.91 16.23
C ASP A 82 31.84 -24.43 15.87
N ASN A 83 30.82 -25.01 16.51
CA ASN A 83 29.43 -24.54 16.43
C ASN A 83 29.30 -23.05 16.77
N GLU A 84 30.23 -22.48 17.55
CA GLU A 84 30.20 -21.08 17.98
C GLU A 84 30.27 -20.09 16.81
N ALA A 85 31.02 -20.44 15.75
CA ALA A 85 31.15 -19.62 14.54
C ALA A 85 29.81 -19.38 13.82
N LEU A 86 28.89 -20.36 13.85
CA LEU A 86 27.57 -20.21 13.23
C LEU A 86 26.69 -19.22 14.01
N TYR A 87 26.78 -19.24 15.34
CA TYR A 87 26.08 -18.26 16.18
C TYR A 87 26.66 -16.86 15.98
N ASP A 88 27.98 -16.74 15.88
CA ASP A 88 28.64 -15.46 15.61
C ASP A 88 28.28 -14.89 14.24
N LEU A 89 28.13 -15.74 13.21
CA LEU A 89 27.63 -15.33 11.89
C LEU A 89 26.22 -14.73 11.97
N VAL A 90 25.28 -15.39 12.65
CA VAL A 90 23.91 -14.90 12.80
C VAL A 90 23.87 -13.58 13.60
N LEU A 91 24.70 -13.46 14.64
CA LEU A 91 24.84 -12.22 15.40
C LEU A 91 25.42 -11.10 14.54
N ALA A 92 26.47 -11.37 13.76
CA ALA A 92 27.08 -10.41 12.85
C ALA A 92 26.09 -9.92 11.78
N ALA A 93 25.29 -10.83 11.22
CA ALA A 93 24.18 -10.47 10.33
C ALA A 93 23.16 -9.56 11.02
N GLY A 94 22.75 -9.88 12.25
CA GLY A 94 21.85 -9.04 13.04
C GLY A 94 22.43 -7.64 13.34
N GLU A 95 23.72 -7.53 13.62
CA GLU A 95 24.42 -6.24 13.79
C GLU A 95 24.48 -5.46 12.47
N HIS A 96 24.81 -6.12 11.35
CA HIS A 96 24.85 -5.50 10.04
C HIS A 96 23.51 -4.86 9.67
N LEU A 97 22.41 -5.60 9.84
CA LEU A 97 21.05 -5.12 9.60
C LEU A 97 20.64 -3.93 10.51
N ARG A 98 21.25 -3.81 11.70
CA ARG A 98 21.03 -2.68 12.62
C ARG A 98 21.89 -1.46 12.28
N SER A 99 23.02 -1.66 11.60
CA SER A 99 23.93 -0.57 11.21
C SER A 99 23.48 0.20 9.96
N ALA A 100 22.47 -0.30 9.25
CA ALA A 100 21.97 0.31 8.03
C ALA A 100 21.28 1.66 8.28
N THR A 101 21.49 2.62 7.39
CA THR A 101 20.98 3.98 7.53
C THR A 101 19.51 4.09 7.13
N GLU A 102 18.84 5.09 7.69
CA GLU A 102 17.50 5.46 7.27
C GLU A 102 17.49 5.93 5.81
N HIS A 103 16.45 5.57 5.08
CA HIS A 103 16.22 6.06 3.73
C HIS A 103 14.74 6.10 3.38
N ARG A 104 14.41 6.89 2.36
CA ARG A 104 13.07 6.95 1.76
C ARG A 104 13.11 6.36 0.35
N SER A 105 12.02 5.74 -0.07
CA SER A 105 11.87 5.20 -1.42
C SER A 105 10.40 5.15 -1.84
N LYS A 106 10.16 5.07 -3.15
CA LYS A 106 8.85 4.63 -3.65
C LYS A 106 8.69 3.14 -3.34
N VAL A 107 7.48 2.72 -3.04
CA VAL A 107 7.16 1.32 -2.76
C VAL A 107 6.01 0.89 -3.65
N PHE A 108 6.17 -0.25 -4.32
CA PHE A 108 5.09 -0.96 -4.97
C PHE A 108 4.65 -2.12 -4.08
N PHE A 109 3.35 -2.29 -3.93
CA PHE A 109 2.73 -3.37 -3.18
C PHE A 109 1.74 -4.12 -4.07
N ASP A 110 1.83 -5.43 -4.05
CA ASP A 110 0.89 -6.34 -4.72
C ASP A 110 0.42 -7.39 -3.73
N LEU A 111 -0.88 -7.67 -3.70
CA LEU A 111 -1.48 -8.68 -2.84
C LEU A 111 -2.52 -9.46 -3.64
N SER A 112 -2.54 -10.77 -3.42
CA SER A 112 -3.52 -11.68 -4.00
C SER A 112 -4.00 -12.65 -2.93
N THR A 113 -5.32 -12.75 -2.76
CA THR A 113 -5.95 -13.72 -1.84
C THR A 113 -6.86 -14.68 -2.61
N GLU A 114 -6.71 -15.96 -2.30
CA GLU A 114 -7.55 -17.04 -2.79
C GLU A 114 -8.27 -17.72 -1.64
N VAL A 115 -9.50 -18.17 -1.91
CA VAL A 115 -10.27 -19.02 -0.99
C VAL A 115 -10.78 -20.21 -1.78
N ASP A 116 -10.48 -21.43 -1.30
CA ASP A 116 -10.89 -22.67 -1.96
C ASP A 116 -10.57 -22.68 -3.49
N SER A 117 -9.39 -22.13 -3.85
CA SER A 117 -8.87 -21.96 -5.22
C SER A 117 -9.56 -20.90 -6.11
N GLN A 118 -10.54 -20.16 -5.60
CA GLN A 118 -11.11 -18.99 -6.27
C GLN A 118 -10.35 -17.72 -5.85
N GLN A 119 -9.94 -16.88 -6.81
CA GLN A 119 -9.42 -15.56 -6.49
C GLN A 119 -10.55 -14.69 -5.93
N VAL A 120 -10.35 -14.11 -4.74
CA VAL A 120 -11.35 -13.24 -4.09
C VAL A 120 -10.88 -11.80 -3.91
N GLU A 121 -9.56 -11.57 -3.97
CA GLU A 121 -8.98 -10.25 -3.74
C GLU A 121 -7.68 -10.10 -4.55
N VAL A 122 -7.50 -8.93 -5.17
CA VAL A 122 -6.24 -8.42 -5.72
C VAL A 122 -6.11 -6.96 -5.30
N VAL A 123 -4.96 -6.57 -4.76
CA VAL A 123 -4.65 -5.18 -4.41
C VAL A 123 -3.33 -4.79 -5.04
N GLU A 124 -3.31 -3.66 -5.75
CA GLU A 124 -2.10 -3.06 -6.29
C GLU A 124 -2.01 -1.62 -5.79
N SER A 125 -0.94 -1.29 -5.09
CA SER A 125 -0.80 0.02 -4.45
C SER A 125 0.62 0.57 -4.54
N TYR A 126 0.72 1.88 -4.50
CA TYR A 126 1.96 2.63 -4.45
C TYR A 126 2.02 3.46 -3.19
N TYR A 127 3.22 3.56 -2.62
CA TYR A 127 3.45 4.29 -1.38
C TYR A 127 4.78 5.05 -1.44
N ASN A 128 4.93 5.99 -0.52
CA ASN A 128 6.23 6.41 -0.01
C ASN A 128 6.55 5.56 1.22
N GLY A 129 7.72 4.90 1.22
CA GLY A 129 8.20 4.11 2.34
C GLY A 129 9.41 4.74 3.01
N ARG A 130 9.40 4.78 4.35
CA ARG A 130 10.58 5.11 5.17
C ARG A 130 11.12 3.83 5.80
N PHE A 131 12.40 3.58 5.59
CA PHE A 131 13.06 2.33 5.99
C PHE A 131 14.27 2.61 6.86
N GLU A 132 14.53 1.71 7.79
CA GLU A 132 15.77 1.64 8.56
C GLU A 132 16.36 0.24 8.38
N GLY A 133 17.33 0.11 7.48
CA GLY A 133 17.74 -1.20 6.98
C GLY A 133 16.57 -1.93 6.31
N PRO A 134 16.29 -3.21 6.67
CA PRO A 134 15.14 -3.93 6.13
C PRO A 134 13.81 -3.59 6.82
N ALA A 135 13.83 -2.82 7.91
CA ALA A 135 12.62 -2.51 8.69
C ALA A 135 11.87 -1.35 8.05
N LEU A 136 10.62 -1.60 7.63
CA LEU A 136 9.69 -0.56 7.20
C LEU A 136 9.16 0.18 8.44
N LYS A 137 9.41 1.50 8.52
CA LYS A 137 9.01 2.34 9.66
C LYS A 137 7.73 3.13 9.40
N GLU A 138 7.49 3.47 8.14
CA GLU A 138 6.35 4.28 7.73
C GLU A 138 6.02 3.98 6.27
N LEU A 139 4.73 3.94 5.96
CA LEU A 139 4.22 3.68 4.63
C LEU A 139 3.04 4.62 4.36
N THR A 140 3.21 5.57 3.45
CA THR A 140 2.20 6.58 3.11
C THR A 140 1.64 6.30 1.73
N LEU A 141 0.32 6.07 1.64
CA LEU A 141 -0.33 5.72 0.37
C LEU A 141 -0.23 6.87 -0.64
N LYS A 142 0.23 6.53 -1.85
CA LYS A 142 0.25 7.42 -3.02
C LYS A 142 -0.99 7.20 -3.88
N ASN A 143 -1.28 5.94 -4.22
CA ASN A 143 -2.44 5.54 -5.00
C ASN A 143 -2.63 4.02 -4.86
N GLY A 144 -3.82 3.51 -5.17
CA GLY A 144 -4.05 2.07 -5.20
C GLY A 144 -5.31 1.69 -5.95
N ARG A 145 -5.45 0.39 -6.18
CA ARG A 145 -6.61 -0.22 -6.84
C ARG A 145 -6.87 -1.60 -6.27
N ILE A 146 -8.14 -1.94 -6.18
CA ILE A 146 -8.62 -3.15 -5.54
C ILE A 146 -9.58 -3.86 -6.48
N GLY A 147 -9.38 -5.15 -6.66
CA GLY A 147 -10.34 -6.05 -7.27
C GLY A 147 -10.82 -7.07 -6.24
N VAL A 148 -12.13 -7.22 -6.09
CA VAL A 148 -12.72 -8.17 -5.13
C VAL A 148 -13.91 -8.89 -5.70
N ALA A 149 -14.16 -10.11 -5.23
CA ALA A 149 -15.39 -10.84 -5.51
C ALA A 149 -16.01 -11.43 -4.24
N PRO A 150 -17.35 -11.51 -4.18
CA PRO A 150 -18.03 -12.15 -3.08
C PRO A 150 -17.86 -13.67 -3.14
N LEU A 151 -17.74 -14.28 -1.98
CA LEU A 151 -17.74 -15.72 -1.74
C LEU A 151 -18.96 -16.07 -0.89
N GLY A 152 -19.91 -16.82 -1.46
CA GLY A 152 -21.16 -17.15 -0.76
C GLY A 152 -22.01 -15.91 -0.41
N GLY A 153 -21.90 -14.83 -1.19
CA GLY A 153 -22.61 -13.57 -0.96
C GLY A 153 -21.93 -12.60 0.01
N GLN A 154 -20.73 -12.91 0.51
CA GLN A 154 -19.95 -12.06 1.41
C GLN A 154 -18.56 -11.76 0.83
N TYR A 155 -18.03 -10.56 1.08
CA TYR A 155 -16.66 -10.23 0.68
C TYR A 155 -15.66 -10.64 1.76
N PHE A 156 -14.51 -11.15 1.33
CA PHE A 156 -13.35 -11.33 2.18
C PHE A 156 -12.32 -10.24 1.85
N LEU A 157 -11.79 -9.57 2.86
CA LEU A 157 -10.81 -8.49 2.70
C LEU A 157 -9.66 -8.65 3.68
N ASN A 158 -8.46 -8.34 3.22
CA ASN A 158 -7.27 -8.41 4.04
C ASN A 158 -6.74 -7.04 4.47
N LEU A 159 -7.48 -6.39 5.38
CA LEU A 159 -7.30 -4.98 5.73
C LEU A 159 -5.95 -4.60 6.36
N ASN A 160 -5.18 -5.58 6.88
CA ASN A 160 -4.00 -5.30 7.72
C ASN A 160 -2.71 -5.95 7.21
N THR A 161 -2.64 -6.40 5.94
CA THR A 161 -1.41 -7.04 5.44
C THR A 161 -0.24 -6.06 5.37
N THR A 162 -0.43 -4.83 4.90
CA THR A 162 0.62 -3.79 4.90
C THR A 162 1.06 -3.40 6.31
N ALA A 163 0.13 -3.36 7.27
CA ALA A 163 0.44 -3.20 8.68
C ALA A 163 1.27 -4.38 9.25
N ALA A 164 1.02 -5.62 8.79
CA ALA A 164 1.84 -6.77 9.14
C ALA A 164 3.27 -6.64 8.63
N PHE A 165 3.49 -6.13 7.41
CA PHE A 165 4.82 -5.78 6.91
C PHE A 165 5.49 -4.69 7.77
N ALA A 166 4.78 -3.59 8.04
CA ALA A 166 5.34 -2.45 8.78
C ALA A 166 5.66 -2.79 10.24
N SER A 167 4.95 -3.75 10.85
CA SER A 167 5.15 -4.09 12.26
C SER A 167 6.28 -5.09 12.50
N LEU A 168 6.68 -5.91 11.52
CA LEU A 168 7.75 -6.90 11.71
C LEU A 168 9.16 -6.29 11.51
N ASP A 169 9.75 -5.79 12.60
CA ASP A 169 11.19 -5.56 12.66
C ASP A 169 11.91 -6.84 13.11
N ILE A 170 12.56 -7.54 12.16
CA ILE A 170 13.22 -8.82 12.43
C ILE A 170 14.40 -8.71 13.41
N ARG A 171 14.84 -7.50 13.75
CA ARG A 171 15.99 -7.24 14.63
C ARG A 171 15.55 -7.04 16.09
N ALA A 172 14.24 -7.01 16.34
CA ALA A 172 13.65 -6.78 17.65
C ALA A 172 12.56 -7.80 17.97
N LYS A 173 12.26 -7.98 19.27
CA LYS A 173 11.12 -8.78 19.69
C LYS A 173 9.84 -8.01 19.44
N ASN A 174 8.82 -8.68 18.91
CA ASN A 174 7.51 -8.11 18.68
C ASN A 174 6.44 -9.00 19.35
N PRO A 175 5.52 -8.46 20.16
CA PRO A 175 4.47 -9.25 20.82
C PRO A 175 3.45 -9.87 19.86
N ASN A 176 3.38 -9.41 18.61
CA ASN A 176 2.47 -9.89 17.58
C ASN A 176 3.11 -10.91 16.62
N PHE A 177 4.40 -11.22 16.76
CA PHE A 177 5.09 -12.19 15.90
C PHE A 177 5.98 -13.15 16.70
N PRO A 178 6.25 -14.36 16.19
CA PRO A 178 7.27 -15.23 16.75
C PRO A 178 8.63 -14.52 16.80
N THR A 179 9.46 -14.86 17.79
CA THR A 179 10.79 -14.26 17.93
C THR A 179 11.72 -14.77 16.83
N THR A 180 12.50 -13.86 16.24
CA THR A 180 13.54 -14.17 15.23
C THR A 180 14.89 -14.46 15.90
N PRO A 181 15.83 -15.14 15.24
CA PRO A 181 17.19 -15.29 15.76
C PRO A 181 17.95 -13.94 15.83
N PHE A 182 17.67 -12.99 14.94
CA PHE A 182 18.36 -11.70 14.85
C PHE A 182 17.98 -10.72 15.98
N ALA A 183 16.90 -11.01 16.71
CA ALA A 183 16.47 -10.25 17.90
C ALA A 183 17.08 -10.76 19.22
N LEU A 184 17.92 -11.79 19.18
CA LEU A 184 18.46 -12.46 20.36
C LEU A 184 19.94 -12.11 20.58
N ASN A 185 20.33 -12.05 21.85
CA ASN A 185 21.76 -12.08 22.19
C ASN A 185 22.32 -13.51 22.11
N LYS A 186 23.66 -13.64 22.10
CA LYS A 186 24.37 -14.93 21.94
C LYS A 186 23.86 -16.05 22.85
N LYS A 187 23.66 -15.77 24.14
CA LYS A 187 23.18 -16.75 25.13
C LYS A 187 21.75 -17.20 24.86
N GLN A 188 20.88 -16.28 24.45
CA GLN A 188 19.51 -16.60 24.08
C GLN A 188 19.50 -17.42 22.79
N LEU A 189 20.21 -16.97 21.75
CA LEU A 189 20.31 -17.64 20.46
C LEU A 189 20.73 -19.11 20.63
N PHE A 190 21.79 -19.36 21.40
CA PHE A 190 22.28 -20.72 21.69
C PHE A 190 21.24 -21.62 22.37
N ARG A 191 20.42 -21.06 23.27
CA ARG A 191 19.36 -21.79 23.99
C ARG A 191 18.10 -22.00 23.17
N THR A 192 17.91 -21.22 22.12
CA THR A 192 16.68 -21.18 21.34
C THR A 192 16.81 -21.98 20.05
N TYR A 193 17.98 -21.98 19.40
CA TYR A 193 18.14 -22.53 18.06
C TYR A 193 19.23 -23.60 17.94
N ASP A 194 19.00 -24.53 17.01
CA ASP A 194 20.02 -25.33 16.34
C ASP A 194 20.32 -24.69 14.97
N LEU A 195 21.60 -24.50 14.66
CA LEU A 195 22.07 -23.87 13.42
C LEU A 195 22.84 -24.89 12.60
N GLN A 196 22.60 -24.93 11.29
CA GLN A 196 23.30 -25.83 10.37
C GLN A 196 23.54 -25.15 9.03
N VAL A 197 24.76 -25.29 8.48
CA VAL A 197 25.02 -24.95 7.08
C VAL A 197 24.61 -26.14 6.20
N VAL A 198 23.72 -25.90 5.25
CA VAL A 198 23.18 -26.91 4.33
C VAL A 198 23.70 -26.76 2.91
N GLY A 199 24.37 -25.65 2.60
CA GLY A 199 25.00 -25.41 1.31
C GLY A 199 25.87 -24.17 1.28
N MET A 200 26.62 -24.01 0.20
CA MET A 200 27.40 -22.82 -0.10
C MET A 200 27.44 -22.61 -1.61
N HIS A 201 27.33 -21.37 -2.06
CA HIS A 201 27.69 -20.99 -3.43
C HIS A 201 28.72 -19.86 -3.42
N SER A 202 29.39 -19.65 -4.54
CA SER A 202 30.36 -18.56 -4.69
C SER A 202 30.08 -17.79 -5.96
N ASP A 203 30.03 -16.47 -5.83
CA ASP A 203 29.92 -15.51 -6.92
C ASP A 203 31.12 -14.55 -6.98
N GLY A 204 32.24 -14.98 -6.39
CA GLY A 204 33.39 -14.15 -6.04
C GLY A 204 33.50 -13.95 -4.52
N THR A 205 32.38 -14.08 -3.79
CA THR A 205 32.34 -14.22 -2.33
C THR A 205 31.63 -15.52 -1.97
N ASN A 206 32.10 -16.24 -0.95
CA ASN A 206 31.41 -17.43 -0.46
C ASN A 206 30.16 -17.02 0.31
N ILE A 207 28.99 -17.43 -0.18
CA ILE A 207 27.69 -17.25 0.46
C ILE A 207 27.25 -18.60 1.03
N TYR A 208 27.09 -18.65 2.35
CA TYR A 208 26.65 -19.81 3.11
C TYR A 208 25.12 -19.80 3.21
N HIS A 209 24.53 -20.96 2.96
CA HIS A 209 23.13 -21.24 3.22
C HIS A 209 23.02 -21.92 4.58
N LEU A 210 22.58 -21.15 5.57
CA LEU A 210 22.36 -21.57 6.94
C LEU A 210 20.87 -21.77 7.19
N VAL A 211 20.53 -22.85 7.89
CA VAL A 211 19.19 -23.13 8.41
C VAL A 211 19.22 -22.96 9.93
N PHE A 212 18.18 -22.33 10.48
CA PHE A 212 17.97 -22.21 11.93
C PHE A 212 16.62 -22.82 12.32
N GLU A 213 16.68 -23.79 13.22
CA GLU A 213 15.50 -24.50 13.72
C GLU A 213 15.37 -24.32 15.23
N PRO A 214 14.17 -24.03 15.77
CA PRO A 214 13.94 -23.98 17.19
C PRO A 214 14.30 -25.32 17.85
N ARG A 215 15.00 -25.28 18.99
CA ARG A 215 15.28 -26.47 19.79
C ARG A 215 13.97 -27.10 20.28
N SER A 216 14.01 -28.42 20.52
CA SER A 216 12.85 -29.15 21.05
C SER A 216 12.25 -28.49 22.29
N GLY A 217 10.94 -28.27 22.29
CA GLY A 217 10.18 -27.64 23.38
C GLY A 217 10.19 -26.10 23.38
N VAL A 218 10.97 -25.47 22.49
CA VAL A 218 10.93 -24.01 22.29
C VAL A 218 9.75 -23.67 21.38
N THR A 219 8.90 -22.73 21.82
CA THR A 219 7.72 -22.26 21.08
C THR A 219 7.75 -20.75 20.93
N GLY A 220 6.94 -20.20 20.00
CA GLY A 220 6.85 -18.76 19.80
C GLY A 220 8.07 -18.15 19.12
N THR A 221 8.71 -18.93 18.26
CA THR A 221 9.90 -18.57 17.49
C THR A 221 9.73 -18.97 16.02
N PHE A 222 10.31 -18.21 15.10
CA PHE A 222 10.37 -18.62 13.69
C PHE A 222 11.44 -19.68 13.49
N SER A 223 11.21 -20.66 12.61
CA SER A 223 12.32 -21.36 11.93
C SER A 223 12.68 -20.62 10.65
N GLY A 224 13.75 -21.01 9.97
CA GLY A 224 14.07 -20.36 8.72
C GLY A 224 15.49 -20.55 8.20
N GLU A 225 15.84 -19.66 7.28
CA GLU A 225 17.02 -19.78 6.43
C GLU A 225 17.69 -18.40 6.27
N LEU A 226 19.03 -18.40 6.21
CA LEU A 226 19.89 -17.24 5.99
C LEU A 226 20.89 -17.56 4.88
N TRP A 227 20.96 -16.70 3.86
CA TRP A 227 22.03 -16.69 2.87
C TRP A 227 22.92 -15.48 3.12
N ALA A 228 24.13 -15.71 3.60
CA ALA A 228 25.07 -14.65 3.95
C ALA A 228 26.52 -15.05 3.71
N ASP A 229 27.40 -14.06 3.54
CA ASP A 229 28.83 -14.28 3.49
C ASP A 229 29.39 -14.71 4.86
N GLY A 230 30.64 -15.20 4.88
CA GLY A 230 31.27 -15.65 6.13
C GLY A 230 31.44 -14.57 7.20
N SER A 231 31.33 -13.28 6.84
CA SER A 231 31.42 -12.17 7.79
C SER A 231 30.07 -11.71 8.33
N GLY A 232 28.96 -12.16 7.74
CA GLY A 232 27.60 -11.69 8.05
C GLY A 232 27.34 -10.24 7.61
N LYS A 233 28.21 -9.65 6.79
CA LYS A 233 28.08 -8.26 6.30
C LYS A 233 27.54 -8.17 4.89
N ARG A 234 27.37 -9.30 4.23
CA ARG A 234 26.67 -9.43 2.98
C ARG A 234 25.61 -10.51 3.13
N ILE A 235 24.35 -10.13 2.95
CA ILE A 235 23.17 -10.97 3.06
C ILE A 235 22.48 -10.96 1.70
N ASP A 236 22.17 -12.13 1.17
CA ASP A 236 21.40 -12.27 -0.07
C ASP A 236 19.90 -12.47 0.25
N ARG A 237 19.58 -13.25 1.29
CA ARG A 237 18.19 -13.53 1.71
C ARG A 237 18.07 -13.97 3.15
N ILE A 238 16.92 -13.63 3.74
CA ILE A 238 16.44 -14.19 5.00
C ILE A 238 15.04 -14.72 4.76
N THR A 239 14.76 -15.94 5.20
CA THR A 239 13.41 -16.49 5.24
C THR A 239 13.07 -16.84 6.68
N LEU A 240 11.90 -16.40 7.14
CA LEU A 240 11.29 -16.77 8.41
C LEU A 240 10.03 -17.59 8.12
N SER A 241 9.84 -18.70 8.82
CA SER A 241 8.70 -19.59 8.65
C SER A 241 8.12 -20.00 10.01
N CYS A 242 6.80 -20.07 10.10
CA CYS A 242 6.11 -20.66 11.24
C CYS A 242 4.86 -21.42 10.77
N SER A 243 4.58 -22.53 11.44
CA SER A 243 3.34 -23.29 11.31
C SER A 243 2.53 -23.12 12.59
N ALA A 244 1.22 -22.93 12.47
CA ALA A 244 0.33 -22.59 13.60
C ALA A 244 0.93 -21.44 14.45
N CYS A 245 1.27 -20.34 13.79
CA CYS A 245 2.01 -19.22 14.33
C CYS A 245 1.32 -18.60 15.56
N THR A 246 2.04 -18.56 16.67
CA THR A 246 1.63 -17.86 17.88
C THR A 246 2.84 -17.18 18.52
N PRO A 247 2.82 -15.85 18.76
CA PRO A 247 1.76 -14.90 18.41
C PRO A 247 1.70 -14.63 16.89
N GLN A 248 0.64 -13.95 16.45
CA GLN A 248 0.40 -13.61 15.03
C GLN A 248 -0.33 -12.25 14.90
N PRO A 249 -0.21 -11.50 13.78
CA PRO A 249 -0.70 -10.11 13.67
C PRO A 249 -2.15 -9.97 13.20
N PHE A 250 -2.76 -11.01 12.64
CA PHE A 250 -4.08 -10.99 12.02
C PHE A 250 -5.21 -11.09 13.05
N ARG A 251 -6.26 -10.29 12.87
CA ARG A 251 -7.46 -10.27 13.72
C ARG A 251 -8.71 -10.25 12.84
N PRO A 252 -9.78 -11.00 13.17
CA PRO A 252 -11.07 -10.84 12.51
C PRO A 252 -11.59 -9.41 12.66
N VAL A 253 -12.19 -8.86 11.59
CA VAL A 253 -12.73 -7.49 11.58
C VAL A 253 -14.06 -7.41 12.34
N GLN A 254 -14.86 -8.47 12.31
CA GLN A 254 -16.20 -8.53 12.92
C GLN A 254 -16.27 -9.59 14.02
N ALA A 255 -17.23 -9.41 14.93
CA ALA A 255 -17.54 -10.41 15.95
C ALA A 255 -18.21 -11.65 15.33
N GLY A 256 -17.82 -12.85 15.77
CA GLY A 256 -18.38 -14.13 15.31
C GLY A 256 -17.36 -15.00 14.58
N PRO A 257 -16.81 -14.55 13.44
CA PRO A 257 -15.73 -15.27 12.75
C PRO A 257 -14.46 -15.39 13.61
N SER A 258 -13.65 -16.42 13.34
CA SER A 258 -12.38 -16.62 14.06
C SER A 258 -11.29 -17.19 13.17
N ILE A 259 -10.05 -16.78 13.43
CA ILE A 259 -8.86 -17.38 12.84
C ILE A 259 -8.44 -18.58 13.71
N GLU A 260 -8.51 -19.79 13.15
CA GLU A 260 -8.20 -21.04 13.86
C GLU A 260 -6.73 -21.42 13.74
N LYS A 261 -6.12 -21.12 12.59
CA LYS A 261 -4.71 -21.42 12.30
C LYS A 261 -4.13 -20.38 11.36
N VAL A 262 -2.87 -20.04 11.57
CA VAL A 262 -2.04 -19.22 10.68
C VAL A 262 -0.76 -19.98 10.39
N ASP A 263 -0.47 -20.25 9.13
CA ASP A 263 0.87 -20.63 8.68
C ASP A 263 1.46 -19.44 7.91
N MET A 264 2.72 -19.11 8.12
CA MET A 264 3.32 -17.88 7.57
C MET A 264 4.75 -18.12 7.12
N ARG A 265 5.11 -17.53 5.98
CA ARG A 265 6.47 -17.40 5.45
C ARG A 265 6.75 -15.94 5.10
N TYR A 266 7.80 -15.39 5.67
CA TYR A 266 8.24 -14.01 5.44
C TYR A 266 9.68 -14.03 4.91
N SER A 267 9.87 -13.61 3.65
CA SER A 267 11.16 -13.65 2.98
C SER A 267 11.62 -12.23 2.63
N ILE A 268 12.81 -11.85 3.08
CA ILE A 268 13.47 -10.60 2.74
C ILE A 268 14.58 -10.91 1.74
N PHE A 269 14.56 -10.23 0.60
CA PHE A 269 15.56 -10.36 -0.45
C PHE A 269 16.39 -9.10 -0.52
N PHE A 270 17.70 -9.27 -0.60
CA PHE A 270 18.66 -8.18 -0.71
C PHE A 270 19.33 -8.20 -2.08
N ARG A 271 19.77 -7.04 -2.55
CA ARG A 271 20.62 -6.87 -3.72
C ARG A 271 21.89 -6.14 -3.32
N GLN A 272 22.97 -6.48 -3.99
CA GLN A 272 24.24 -5.76 -3.87
C GLN A 272 24.22 -4.52 -4.77
N ASP A 273 24.59 -3.37 -4.24
CA ASP A 273 25.00 -2.23 -5.04
C ASP A 273 26.22 -1.50 -4.46
N ALA A 274 26.61 -0.37 -5.05
CA ALA A 274 27.79 0.38 -4.63
C ALA A 274 27.74 0.84 -3.16
N GLY A 275 26.56 0.88 -2.54
CA GLY A 275 26.35 1.25 -1.14
C GLY A 275 26.23 0.06 -0.17
N GLY A 276 26.37 -1.18 -0.64
CA GLY A 276 26.23 -2.41 0.16
C GLY A 276 24.90 -3.13 -0.05
N ASP A 277 24.45 -3.87 0.97
CA ASP A 277 23.18 -4.60 0.96
C ASP A 277 22.00 -3.63 0.91
N ARG A 278 21.17 -3.74 -0.12
CA ARG A 278 19.91 -2.99 -0.23
C ARG A 278 18.73 -3.92 -0.28
N LEU A 279 17.63 -3.50 0.37
CA LEU A 279 16.37 -4.21 0.29
C LEU A 279 15.89 -4.24 -1.18
N ALA A 280 15.72 -5.44 -1.72
CA ALA A 280 15.21 -5.64 -3.08
C ALA A 280 13.68 -5.76 -3.06
N HIS A 281 13.16 -6.68 -2.25
CA HIS A 281 11.74 -6.84 -1.97
C HIS A 281 11.53 -7.72 -0.74
N ILE A 282 10.30 -7.72 -0.23
CA ILE A 282 9.83 -8.60 0.82
C ILE A 282 8.62 -9.37 0.29
N GLU A 283 8.59 -10.67 0.53
CA GLU A 283 7.46 -11.55 0.25
C GLU A 283 6.87 -12.03 1.57
N LEU A 284 5.56 -11.87 1.73
CA LEU A 284 4.78 -12.43 2.82
C LEU A 284 3.72 -13.36 2.23
N THR A 285 3.83 -14.64 2.55
CA THR A 285 2.88 -15.67 2.17
C THR A 285 2.29 -16.28 3.44
N TYR A 286 0.98 -16.43 3.50
CA TYR A 286 0.34 -17.09 4.62
C TYR A 286 -0.92 -17.83 4.24
N ASP A 287 -1.18 -18.89 5.00
CA ASP A 287 -2.41 -19.67 4.92
C ASP A 287 -3.21 -19.48 6.22
N LEU A 288 -4.49 -19.14 6.08
CA LEU A 288 -5.42 -19.00 7.19
C LEU A 288 -6.47 -20.11 7.15
N SER A 289 -6.66 -20.79 8.27
CA SER A 289 -7.91 -21.51 8.53
C SER A 289 -8.86 -20.55 9.21
N TYR A 290 -9.89 -20.10 8.49
CA TYR A 290 -10.84 -19.11 8.98
C TYR A 290 -12.23 -19.71 9.10
N ARG A 291 -12.79 -19.66 10.30
CA ARG A 291 -14.17 -20.07 10.56
C ARG A 291 -15.08 -18.87 10.36
N MET A 292 -15.93 -18.97 9.34
CA MET A 292 -16.92 -17.97 8.98
C MET A 292 -18.13 -18.01 9.94
N GLY A 293 -19.01 -17.01 9.85
CA GLY A 293 -20.22 -16.92 10.69
C GLY A 293 -21.19 -18.10 10.53
N ASP A 294 -21.14 -18.80 9.39
CA ASP A 294 -21.89 -20.03 9.10
C ASP A 294 -21.28 -21.31 9.71
N GLN A 295 -20.23 -21.17 10.52
CA GLN A 295 -19.44 -22.27 11.11
C GLN A 295 -18.67 -23.13 10.12
N GLN A 296 -18.59 -22.77 8.83
CA GLN A 296 -17.68 -23.43 7.90
C GLN A 296 -16.26 -22.88 8.06
N THR A 297 -15.29 -23.78 8.16
CA THR A 297 -13.87 -23.43 8.07
C THR A 297 -13.45 -23.42 6.61
N ARG A 298 -12.94 -22.28 6.15
CA ARG A 298 -12.37 -22.09 4.82
C ARG A 298 -10.87 -21.93 4.91
N LYS A 299 -10.17 -22.36 3.86
CA LYS A 299 -8.73 -22.15 3.72
C LYS A 299 -8.48 -20.98 2.80
N LEU A 300 -7.74 -20.03 3.30
CA LEU A 300 -7.29 -18.87 2.55
C LEU A 300 -5.81 -18.98 2.30
N HIS A 301 -5.41 -18.60 1.10
CA HIS A 301 -4.02 -18.46 0.72
C HIS A 301 -3.79 -17.03 0.25
N THR A 302 -2.85 -16.32 0.87
CA THR A 302 -2.51 -14.95 0.47
C THR A 302 -1.02 -14.86 0.18
N VAL A 303 -0.69 -14.22 -0.95
CA VAL A 303 0.67 -13.83 -1.33
C VAL A 303 0.71 -12.32 -1.45
N ALA A 304 1.64 -11.69 -0.75
CA ALA A 304 1.87 -10.26 -0.81
C ALA A 304 3.35 -9.93 -1.05
N ILE A 305 3.60 -8.96 -1.92
CA ILE A 305 4.94 -8.50 -2.31
C ILE A 305 5.05 -7.02 -2.02
N LEU A 306 6.10 -6.63 -1.29
CA LEU A 306 6.47 -5.24 -1.04
C LEU A 306 7.83 -4.98 -1.68
N ARG A 307 7.89 -4.01 -2.59
CA ARG A 307 9.10 -3.70 -3.35
C ARG A 307 9.46 -2.23 -3.29
N PRO A 308 10.54 -1.84 -2.58
CA PRO A 308 11.09 -0.49 -2.68
C PRO A 308 11.81 -0.29 -4.03
N TYR A 309 11.72 0.92 -4.57
CA TYR A 309 12.42 1.35 -5.79
C TYR A 309 12.61 2.88 -5.79
N ASP A 310 13.42 3.40 -6.73
CA ASP A 310 13.77 4.83 -6.80
C ASP A 310 14.23 5.38 -5.43
N LEU A 311 15.28 4.78 -4.88
CA LEU A 311 15.83 5.14 -3.57
C LEU A 311 16.22 6.63 -3.51
N GLY A 312 15.79 7.32 -2.47
CA GLY A 312 16.04 8.76 -2.26
C GLY A 312 15.08 9.68 -3.01
N GLU A 313 14.21 9.12 -3.86
CA GLU A 313 13.32 9.86 -4.76
C GLU A 313 11.85 9.48 -4.46
N PRO A 314 11.29 9.85 -3.29
CA PRO A 314 9.89 9.57 -2.98
C PRO A 314 8.95 10.28 -3.97
N PHE A 315 7.72 9.81 -4.08
CA PHE A 315 6.66 10.57 -4.73
C PHE A 315 6.39 11.88 -3.96
N PHE A 316 5.87 12.87 -4.67
CA PHE A 316 5.10 13.92 -4.02
C PHE A 316 3.99 13.26 -3.18
N GLU A 317 3.95 13.58 -1.89
CA GLU A 317 2.97 13.04 -0.96
C GLU A 317 1.63 13.76 -1.19
N PRO A 318 0.56 13.04 -1.55
CA PRO A 318 -0.75 13.65 -1.78
C PRO A 318 -1.17 14.48 -0.57
N ILE A 319 -1.67 15.68 -0.82
CA ILE A 319 -2.21 16.54 0.23
C ILE A 319 -3.66 16.14 0.44
N PHE A 320 -3.87 15.32 1.47
CA PHE A 320 -5.19 14.91 1.95
C PHE A 320 -5.06 14.45 3.40
N ASP A 321 -5.62 15.22 4.33
CA ASP A 321 -5.61 14.87 5.74
C ASP A 321 -6.80 13.93 6.01
N THR A 322 -6.53 12.66 6.32
CA THR A 322 -7.56 11.75 6.81
C THR A 322 -7.54 11.77 8.34
N PRO A 323 -8.57 12.30 9.02
CA PRO A 323 -8.58 12.43 10.48
C PRO A 323 -8.67 11.08 11.22
N TYR A 324 -8.66 9.95 10.52
CA TYR A 324 -8.83 8.61 11.08
C TYR A 324 -7.69 7.68 10.65
N ASP A 325 -7.17 6.90 11.59
CA ASP A 325 -6.33 5.74 11.29
C ASP A 325 -7.19 4.69 10.57
N ARG A 326 -6.90 4.43 9.29
CA ARG A 326 -7.72 3.62 8.40
C ARG A 326 -6.85 2.68 7.57
N SER A 327 -7.41 1.49 7.30
CA SER A 327 -6.78 0.53 6.40
C SER A 327 -6.56 1.12 5.01
N ASP A 328 -5.55 0.61 4.31
CA ASP A 328 -5.28 0.99 2.92
C ASP A 328 -6.49 0.81 2.01
N HIS A 329 -7.32 -0.21 2.27
CA HIS A 329 -8.56 -0.44 1.52
C HIS A 329 -9.52 0.73 1.63
N CYS A 330 -9.72 1.28 2.83
CA CYS A 330 -10.52 2.48 3.02
C CYS A 330 -9.90 3.67 2.29
N GLN A 331 -8.56 3.76 2.33
CA GLN A 331 -7.87 4.88 1.73
C GLN A 331 -8.03 4.90 0.21
N ILE A 332 -7.91 3.72 -0.41
CA ILE A 332 -8.02 3.56 -1.86
C ILE A 332 -9.44 3.89 -2.36
N THR A 333 -10.49 3.57 -1.60
CA THR A 333 -11.88 3.80 -2.06
C THR A 333 -12.23 5.28 -2.24
N PHE A 334 -11.60 6.20 -1.49
CA PHE A 334 -11.88 7.64 -1.65
C PHE A 334 -10.98 8.34 -2.66
N LEU A 335 -9.88 7.71 -3.10
CA LEU A 335 -8.96 8.34 -4.03
C LEU A 335 -9.59 8.41 -5.44
N PRO A 336 -9.56 9.57 -6.10
CA PRO A 336 -10.01 9.65 -7.49
C PRO A 336 -9.11 8.80 -8.37
N TYR A 337 -9.71 8.07 -9.33
CA TYR A 337 -8.95 7.22 -10.25
C TYR A 337 -7.93 8.04 -11.05
N ASP A 338 -6.64 7.69 -10.98
CA ASP A 338 -5.61 8.43 -11.71
C ASP A 338 -5.00 7.71 -12.93
N SER A 339 -5.64 7.87 -14.09
CA SER A 339 -5.14 7.35 -15.36
C SER A 339 -3.74 7.82 -15.75
N VAL A 340 -3.36 9.06 -15.43
CA VAL A 340 -2.03 9.60 -15.74
C VAL A 340 -1.00 8.92 -14.85
N PHE A 341 -1.24 8.87 -13.54
CA PHE A 341 -0.38 8.17 -12.59
C PHE A 341 -0.14 6.71 -12.98
N TRP A 342 -1.22 5.97 -13.31
CA TRP A 342 -1.15 4.56 -13.71
C TRP A 342 -0.50 4.34 -15.08
N SER A 343 -0.50 5.35 -15.96
CA SER A 343 0.23 5.28 -17.23
C SER A 343 1.73 5.47 -17.06
N LEU A 344 2.14 6.32 -16.10
CA LEU A 344 3.53 6.66 -15.81
C LEU A 344 4.21 5.65 -14.88
N ASN A 345 3.46 5.07 -13.95
CA ASN A 345 3.97 4.12 -12.97
C ASN A 345 3.46 2.72 -13.32
N GLN A 346 4.33 1.95 -13.97
CA GLN A 346 4.05 0.55 -14.25
C GLN A 346 4.69 -0.30 -13.14
N GLY A 347 3.84 -1.02 -12.42
CA GLY A 347 4.23 -1.88 -11.31
C GLY A 347 4.87 -3.18 -11.81
N LEU A 348 4.65 -4.26 -11.08
CA LEU A 348 4.98 -5.58 -11.61
C LEU A 348 4.06 -5.91 -12.79
N VAL A 349 4.61 -6.68 -13.74
CA VAL A 349 3.77 -7.25 -14.80
C VAL A 349 2.81 -8.21 -14.13
N ARG A 350 1.51 -8.01 -14.33
CA ARG A 350 0.53 -8.95 -13.78
C ARG A 350 0.70 -10.33 -14.39
N THR A 351 0.46 -11.33 -13.56
CA THR A 351 0.37 -12.72 -14.00
C THR A 351 -0.89 -12.95 -14.83
N ASP A 352 -0.89 -14.00 -15.66
CA ASP A 352 -2.09 -14.43 -16.39
C ASP A 352 -3.26 -14.69 -15.42
N ARG A 353 -2.94 -15.22 -14.24
CA ARG A 353 -3.91 -15.44 -13.16
C ARG A 353 -4.52 -14.15 -12.63
N GLN A 354 -3.71 -13.12 -12.37
CA GLN A 354 -4.21 -11.81 -11.93
C GLN A 354 -5.06 -11.15 -13.01
N GLU A 355 -4.66 -11.23 -14.28
CA GLU A 355 -5.46 -10.71 -15.39
C GLU A 355 -6.81 -11.44 -15.54
N ALA A 356 -6.82 -12.77 -15.37
CA ALA A 356 -8.06 -13.55 -15.35
C ALA A 356 -8.96 -13.17 -14.15
N ALA A 357 -8.37 -12.93 -12.98
CA ALA A 357 -9.09 -12.49 -11.80
C ALA A 357 -9.73 -11.10 -11.99
N LEU A 358 -9.01 -10.14 -12.57
CA LEU A 358 -9.55 -8.81 -12.84
C LEU A 358 -10.74 -8.85 -13.82
N ARG A 359 -10.69 -9.73 -14.82
CA ARG A 359 -11.85 -9.98 -15.71
C ARG A 359 -13.01 -10.57 -14.92
N PHE A 360 -12.75 -11.56 -14.07
CA PHE A 360 -13.77 -12.15 -13.21
C PHE A 360 -14.42 -11.11 -12.29
N PHE A 361 -13.64 -10.24 -11.65
CA PHE A 361 -14.14 -9.17 -10.79
C PHE A 361 -14.95 -8.12 -11.55
N ALA A 362 -14.59 -7.82 -12.80
CA ALA A 362 -15.37 -6.91 -13.63
C ALA A 362 -16.80 -7.44 -13.88
N ASP A 363 -16.96 -8.76 -13.94
CA ASP A 363 -18.22 -9.43 -14.27
C ASP A 363 -19.02 -9.89 -13.03
N HIS A 364 -18.33 -10.23 -11.92
CA HIS A 364 -18.92 -10.92 -10.76
C HIS A 364 -18.61 -10.27 -9.41
N GLY A 365 -17.89 -9.14 -9.40
CA GLY A 365 -17.43 -8.47 -8.19
C GLY A 365 -17.32 -6.96 -8.38
N ALA A 366 -16.26 -6.36 -7.87
CA ALA A 366 -15.95 -4.96 -8.10
C ALA A 366 -14.48 -4.68 -8.36
N LEU A 367 -14.27 -3.54 -9.02
CA LEU A 367 -12.97 -2.97 -9.32
C LEU A 367 -12.97 -1.49 -8.87
N VAL A 368 -12.24 -1.20 -7.80
CA VAL A 368 -12.02 0.12 -7.22
C VAL A 368 -10.68 0.67 -7.73
N GLY A 369 -10.63 1.93 -8.17
CA GLY A 369 -9.39 2.54 -8.67
C GLY A 369 -8.93 2.04 -10.05
N HIS A 370 -9.84 1.43 -10.84
CA HIS A 370 -9.53 0.94 -12.20
C HIS A 370 -10.09 1.81 -13.36
N LYS A 371 -11.07 2.69 -13.08
CA LYS A 371 -11.72 3.59 -14.06
C LYS A 371 -12.50 4.69 -13.35
N ASP A 372 -12.81 5.78 -14.05
CA ASP A 372 -13.53 6.98 -13.55
C ASP A 372 -15.03 6.77 -13.21
N ARG A 373 -15.49 5.57 -12.79
CA ARG A 373 -16.93 5.32 -12.54
C ARG A 373 -17.35 5.52 -11.08
N SER A 374 -18.57 6.05 -10.93
CA SER A 374 -19.27 6.19 -9.66
C SER A 374 -19.63 4.82 -9.09
N PHE A 375 -19.41 4.75 -7.78
CA PHE A 375 -19.53 3.60 -6.90
C PHE A 375 -20.98 3.33 -6.53
N THR A 376 -21.38 2.06 -6.40
CA THR A 376 -22.71 1.73 -5.85
C THR A 376 -22.75 0.40 -5.08
N ASP A 377 -22.06 -0.66 -5.52
CA ASP A 377 -22.28 -1.98 -4.86
C ASP A 377 -21.21 -2.39 -3.83
N VAL A 378 -19.98 -1.87 -3.91
CA VAL A 378 -18.88 -2.26 -3.00
C VAL A 378 -18.52 -1.17 -2.00
N ASP A 379 -18.74 0.11 -2.31
CA ASP A 379 -18.56 1.20 -1.34
C ASP A 379 -19.55 1.12 -0.18
N ASP A 380 -20.83 0.83 -0.48
CA ASP A 380 -21.88 0.56 0.53
C ASP A 380 -21.54 -0.65 1.41
N LEU A 381 -20.67 -1.55 0.93
CA LEU A 381 -20.40 -2.85 1.53
C LEU A 381 -19.08 -2.87 2.32
N LEU A 382 -18.10 -2.05 1.93
CA LEU A 382 -16.80 -2.02 2.59
C LEU A 382 -16.72 -0.93 3.66
N PHE A 383 -17.12 0.31 3.38
CA PHE A 383 -16.78 1.44 4.28
C PHE A 383 -17.82 2.55 4.41
N ASP A 384 -19.05 2.39 3.89
CA ASP A 384 -20.23 3.18 4.25
C ASP A 384 -20.07 4.71 4.02
N GLY A 385 -19.77 5.12 2.78
CA GLY A 385 -20.00 6.50 2.33
C GLY A 385 -19.30 7.64 3.08
N LEU A 386 -18.14 7.39 3.71
CA LEU A 386 -17.41 8.36 4.56
C LEU A 386 -16.99 9.65 3.85
N TYR A 387 -16.80 9.59 2.52
CA TYR A 387 -16.41 10.73 1.71
C TYR A 387 -17.26 10.78 0.45
N THR A 388 -17.54 11.99 -0.04
CA THR A 388 -18.21 12.20 -1.32
C THR A 388 -17.40 13.15 -2.18
N VAL A 389 -16.97 12.70 -3.36
CA VAL A 389 -16.31 13.56 -4.35
C VAL A 389 -17.35 14.44 -5.05
N TRP A 390 -17.02 15.71 -5.27
CA TRP A 390 -17.88 16.66 -5.96
C TRP A 390 -18.26 16.18 -7.37
N SER A 391 -19.53 16.37 -7.73
CA SER A 391 -20.05 16.02 -9.05
C SER A 391 -21.06 17.05 -9.55
N SER A 392 -20.97 17.39 -10.83
CA SER A 392 -21.97 18.24 -11.50
C SER A 392 -23.29 17.51 -11.77
N THR A 393 -23.30 16.18 -11.71
CA THR A 393 -24.47 15.36 -12.05
C THR A 393 -25.05 14.60 -10.86
N SER A 394 -24.24 14.34 -9.83
CA SER A 394 -24.66 13.66 -8.60
C SER A 394 -24.63 14.64 -7.44
N ARG A 395 -25.80 15.02 -6.94
CA ARG A 395 -25.94 16.07 -5.93
C ARG A 395 -26.14 15.49 -4.54
N ILE A 396 -25.59 16.15 -3.53
CA ILE A 396 -25.71 15.72 -2.14
C ILE A 396 -27.08 16.10 -1.58
N THR A 397 -27.52 15.38 -0.56
CA THR A 397 -28.76 15.67 0.17
C THR A 397 -28.46 15.68 1.67
N ARG A 398 -29.41 16.13 2.50
CA ARG A 398 -29.24 16.02 3.95
C ARG A 398 -28.98 14.57 4.39
N SER A 399 -29.60 13.58 3.75
CA SER A 399 -29.35 12.15 4.02
C SER A 399 -27.93 11.69 3.67
N THR A 400 -27.20 12.44 2.83
CA THR A 400 -25.78 12.19 2.58
C THR A 400 -24.95 12.48 3.84
N ILE A 401 -25.35 13.45 4.65
CA ILE A 401 -24.62 13.90 5.87
C ILE A 401 -25.21 13.24 7.14
N VAL A 402 -26.45 12.79 7.10
CA VAL A 402 -27.17 12.23 8.26
C VAL A 402 -27.17 10.71 8.18
N ARG A 403 -26.25 10.03 8.88
CA ARG A 403 -26.33 8.58 9.19
C ARG A 403 -25.45 8.13 10.38
N SER A 404 -25.70 6.87 10.75
CA SER A 404 -25.48 6.13 12.00
C SER A 404 -24.09 6.25 12.63
N GLU A 405 -24.00 6.02 13.94
CA GLU A 405 -22.78 5.99 14.77
C GLU A 405 -21.53 5.46 14.03
N PRO A 406 -20.32 6.00 14.31
CA PRO A 406 -19.09 5.55 13.70
C PRO A 406 -19.01 4.03 13.65
N PRO A 407 -18.53 3.42 12.55
CA PRO A 407 -18.08 2.04 12.62
C PRO A 407 -17.09 1.99 13.79
N SER A 408 -17.35 1.10 14.76
CA SER A 408 -16.50 0.94 15.93
C SER A 408 -15.04 0.89 15.46
N PRO A 409 -14.12 1.67 16.09
CA PRO A 409 -12.73 1.61 15.70
C PRO A 409 -12.30 0.14 15.67
N ILE A 410 -11.59 -0.25 14.61
CA ILE A 410 -10.93 -1.55 14.57
C ILE A 410 -10.16 -1.65 15.88
N GLN A 411 -10.48 -2.64 16.72
CA GLN A 411 -9.87 -2.76 18.05
C GLN A 411 -8.35 -2.96 17.89
N GLY A 412 -7.62 -1.85 17.97
CA GLY A 412 -6.18 -1.75 17.80
C GLY A 412 -5.78 -0.28 17.93
N ASN A 413 -5.19 0.06 19.07
CA ASN A 413 -4.71 1.39 19.47
C ASN A 413 -5.77 2.49 19.66
N THR A 414 -6.24 2.57 20.90
CA THR A 414 -6.89 3.74 21.49
C THR A 414 -5.96 4.96 21.48
N LEU A 415 -6.10 5.81 20.47
CA LEU A 415 -5.75 7.23 20.50
C LEU A 415 -6.86 8.05 19.79
N ALA A 416 -8.11 7.85 20.19
CA ALA A 416 -9.22 8.68 19.74
C ALA A 416 -10.21 8.92 20.88
N GLU A 417 -9.71 9.40 22.04
CA GLU A 417 -10.58 9.88 23.13
C GLU A 417 -10.52 11.39 23.34
N ASN A 418 -9.71 12.13 22.57
CA ASN A 418 -9.56 13.58 22.76
C ASN A 418 -9.84 14.37 21.48
N ALA A 419 -11.07 14.31 20.98
CA ALA A 419 -11.59 15.30 20.04
C ALA A 419 -13.06 15.64 20.34
N THR A 420 -13.41 15.79 21.62
CA THR A 420 -14.68 16.42 22.01
C THR A 420 -14.43 17.86 22.46
N GLN A 421 -13.91 18.68 21.54
CA GLN A 421 -14.12 20.12 21.68
C GLN A 421 -15.53 20.39 21.16
N ALA A 422 -16.43 20.76 22.06
CA ALA A 422 -17.80 21.09 21.73
C ALA A 422 -17.85 22.27 20.75
N ARG A 423 -17.87 21.99 19.43
CA ARG A 423 -18.24 22.98 18.41
C ARG A 423 -19.72 23.32 18.63
N SER A 424 -19.98 24.59 18.94
CA SER A 424 -21.26 25.12 19.42
C SER A 424 -22.30 25.39 18.31
N THR A 425 -22.04 24.95 17.08
CA THR A 425 -22.88 25.21 15.90
C THR A 425 -23.78 24.01 15.58
N LYS A 426 -25.05 24.29 15.25
CA LYS A 426 -26.04 23.27 14.81
C LYS A 426 -25.79 22.76 13.38
N VAL A 427 -24.86 23.38 12.66
CA VAL A 427 -24.40 23.01 11.33
C VAL A 427 -22.89 23.17 11.31
N ASP A 428 -22.20 22.15 10.82
CA ASP A 428 -20.75 22.13 10.63
C ASP A 428 -20.49 21.24 9.42
N ILE A 429 -20.22 21.80 8.24
CA ILE A 429 -20.03 21.00 7.02
C ILE A 429 -18.59 21.18 6.57
N GLU A 430 -17.90 20.07 6.35
CA GLU A 430 -16.47 20.05 6.11
C GLU A 430 -16.16 19.51 4.72
N ALA A 431 -15.46 20.32 3.92
CA ALA A 431 -14.89 19.89 2.65
C ALA A 431 -13.39 20.14 2.67
N THR A 432 -12.67 19.23 2.04
CA THR A 432 -11.23 19.32 1.82
C THR A 432 -10.91 19.18 0.34
N ILE A 433 -9.75 19.67 -0.06
CA ILE A 433 -9.24 19.52 -1.42
C ILE A 433 -8.19 18.42 -1.41
N TYR A 434 -8.47 17.30 -2.07
CA TYR A 434 -7.41 16.37 -2.46
C TYR A 434 -6.54 17.06 -3.51
N LEU A 435 -5.24 17.07 -3.31
CA LEU A 435 -4.29 17.57 -4.30
C LEU A 435 -3.08 16.65 -4.38
N ASP A 436 -2.82 16.16 -5.59
CA ASP A 436 -1.64 15.38 -5.89
C ASP A 436 -0.84 16.00 -7.03
N ALA A 437 0.44 15.68 -7.10
CA ALA A 437 1.35 16.15 -8.12
C ALA A 437 2.24 15.03 -8.67
N TYR A 438 2.56 15.15 -9.96
CA TYR A 438 3.37 14.20 -10.71
C TYR A 438 4.44 14.93 -11.48
N GLU A 439 5.69 14.57 -11.25
CA GLU A 439 6.79 15.05 -12.05
C GLU A 439 6.77 14.38 -13.43
N GLY A 440 6.87 15.19 -14.48
CA GLY A 440 6.96 14.72 -15.87
C GLY A 440 7.95 15.55 -16.68
N PRO A 441 8.16 15.21 -17.97
CA PRO A 441 9.14 15.87 -18.84
C PRO A 441 8.95 17.39 -19.00
N GLY A 442 7.77 17.93 -18.69
CA GLY A 442 7.43 19.35 -18.74
C GLY A 442 7.36 20.06 -17.38
N GLY A 443 7.80 19.41 -16.29
CA GLY A 443 7.60 19.86 -14.91
C GLY A 443 6.48 19.08 -14.20
N TYR A 444 6.03 19.57 -13.06
CA TYR A 444 4.91 18.93 -12.35
C TYR A 444 3.60 19.14 -13.11
N SER A 445 2.75 18.12 -13.10
CA SER A 445 1.31 18.21 -13.34
C SER A 445 0.59 17.98 -12.02
N VAL A 446 -0.58 18.58 -11.84
CA VAL A 446 -1.39 18.38 -10.64
C VAL A 446 -2.72 17.73 -10.96
N ARG A 447 -3.25 16.99 -10.00
CA ARG A 447 -4.60 16.45 -10.02
C ARG A 447 -5.26 16.80 -8.70
N SER A 448 -6.49 17.29 -8.76
CA SER A 448 -7.21 17.65 -7.54
C SER A 448 -8.68 17.27 -7.59
N ALA A 449 -9.28 17.13 -6.41
CA ALA A 449 -10.71 16.85 -6.26
C ALA A 449 -11.25 17.56 -5.01
N THR A 450 -12.49 18.04 -5.10
CA THR A 450 -13.22 18.57 -3.95
C THR A 450 -13.93 17.41 -3.27
N ILE A 451 -13.66 17.19 -1.98
CA ILE A 451 -14.15 16.05 -1.22
C ILE A 451 -14.92 16.55 0.00
N LEU A 452 -16.17 16.10 0.15
CA LEU A 452 -16.98 16.27 1.35
C LEU A 452 -16.57 15.20 2.37
N ASP A 453 -16.18 15.61 3.58
CA ASP A 453 -16.04 14.71 4.73
C ASP A 453 -17.43 14.49 5.32
N VAL A 454 -18.06 13.38 4.96
CA VAL A 454 -19.41 13.05 5.42
C VAL A 454 -19.44 12.81 6.92
N PHE A 455 -18.36 12.26 7.47
CA PHE A 455 -18.28 11.89 8.88
C PHE A 455 -17.94 13.07 9.79
N GLY A 456 -17.02 13.93 9.36
CA GLY A 456 -16.70 15.18 10.04
C GLY A 456 -17.85 16.21 9.98
N SER A 457 -18.73 16.08 8.98
CA SER A 457 -19.88 16.97 8.80
C SER A 457 -21.07 16.62 9.70
N ARG A 458 -21.75 17.65 10.21
CA ARG A 458 -22.97 17.59 11.02
C ARG A 458 -24.00 18.61 10.54
N TYR A 459 -25.26 18.17 10.42
CA TYR A 459 -26.39 19.05 10.09
C TYR A 459 -27.60 18.74 10.99
N ASP A 460 -27.71 19.46 12.11
CA ASP A 460 -28.74 19.24 13.15
C ASP A 460 -29.97 20.16 12.99
N LEU A 461 -30.08 20.89 11.89
CA LEU A 461 -31.26 21.71 11.62
C LEU A 461 -32.41 20.87 11.01
N PRO A 462 -33.69 21.26 11.24
CA PRO A 462 -34.82 20.69 10.53
C PRO A 462 -34.65 20.78 9.02
N MET A 463 -35.20 19.81 8.29
CA MET A 463 -35.24 19.88 6.84
C MET A 463 -36.23 20.97 6.43
N GLU A 464 -35.72 21.98 5.73
CA GLU A 464 -36.50 23.07 5.14
C GLU A 464 -36.42 22.95 3.61
N SER A 465 -37.31 23.63 2.88
CA SER A 465 -37.38 23.51 1.42
C SER A 465 -36.08 23.93 0.71
N GLY A 466 -35.31 24.85 1.32
CA GLY A 466 -34.01 25.31 0.83
C GLY A 466 -32.79 24.48 1.25
N THR A 467 -32.93 23.47 2.13
CA THR A 467 -31.78 22.77 2.73
C THR A 467 -30.88 22.13 1.68
N ASN A 468 -31.42 21.38 0.72
CA ASN A 468 -30.60 20.73 -0.30
C ASN A 468 -29.97 21.74 -1.26
N ALA A 469 -30.66 22.84 -1.58
CA ALA A 469 -30.07 23.92 -2.37
C ALA A 469 -28.88 24.55 -1.64
N PHE A 470 -29.03 24.85 -0.35
CA PHE A 470 -27.97 25.39 0.51
C PHE A 470 -26.73 24.49 0.52
N LEU A 471 -26.89 23.19 0.78
CA LEU A 471 -25.78 22.22 0.81
C LEU A 471 -25.03 22.17 -0.52
N ASN A 472 -25.77 22.15 -1.64
CA ASN A 472 -25.18 22.03 -2.95
C ASN A 472 -24.52 23.33 -3.43
N ILE A 473 -25.09 24.49 -3.13
CA ILE A 473 -24.44 25.78 -3.39
C ILE A 473 -23.12 25.85 -2.63
N TRP A 474 -23.11 25.50 -1.34
CA TRP A 474 -21.88 25.46 -0.56
C TRP A 474 -20.81 24.55 -1.17
N PHE A 475 -21.18 23.31 -1.54
CA PHE A 475 -20.23 22.36 -2.11
C PHE A 475 -19.69 22.81 -3.47
N ASP A 476 -20.53 23.50 -4.26
CA ASP A 476 -20.13 24.15 -5.50
C ASP A 476 -19.17 25.31 -5.29
N LEU A 477 -19.30 26.07 -4.19
CA LEU A 477 -18.35 27.14 -3.85
C LEU A 477 -16.96 26.57 -3.50
N CYS A 478 -16.90 25.44 -2.81
CA CYS A 478 -15.63 24.73 -2.57
C CYS A 478 -14.98 24.30 -3.90
N GLU A 479 -15.78 23.78 -4.84
CA GLU A 479 -15.31 23.39 -6.17
C GLU A 479 -14.80 24.58 -7.00
N ILE A 480 -15.44 25.76 -6.88
CA ILE A 480 -14.98 26.98 -7.56
C ILE A 480 -13.59 27.38 -7.05
N GLU A 481 -13.35 27.33 -5.74
CA GLU A 481 -12.04 27.64 -5.16
C GLU A 481 -10.96 26.61 -5.56
N ARG A 482 -11.31 25.32 -5.68
CA ARG A 482 -10.41 24.30 -6.25
C ARG A 482 -10.04 24.61 -7.70
N ARG A 483 -11.01 24.94 -8.56
CA ARG A 483 -10.74 25.32 -9.97
C ARG A 483 -9.93 26.59 -10.09
N ARG A 484 -10.03 27.49 -9.11
CA ARG A 484 -9.16 28.66 -9.01
C ARG A 484 -7.72 28.25 -8.71
N MET A 485 -7.52 27.40 -7.70
CA MET A 485 -6.21 26.84 -7.35
C MET A 485 -5.55 26.16 -8.56
N GLU A 486 -6.27 25.32 -9.31
CA GLU A 486 -5.71 24.68 -10.50
C GLU A 486 -5.30 25.66 -11.59
N ARG A 487 -6.06 26.74 -11.80
CA ARG A 487 -5.68 27.80 -12.75
C ARG A 487 -4.41 28.53 -12.29
N ASP A 488 -4.29 28.81 -11.00
CA ASP A 488 -3.12 29.48 -10.43
C ASP A 488 -1.86 28.58 -10.58
N LEU A 489 -2.02 27.28 -10.31
CA LEU A 489 -0.96 26.27 -10.49
C LEU A 489 -0.60 26.02 -11.95
N GLY A 490 -1.53 26.19 -12.89
CA GLY A 490 -1.28 26.05 -14.33
C GLY A 490 -0.36 27.11 -14.94
N SER A 491 0.06 28.12 -14.17
CA SER A 491 0.90 29.23 -14.65
C SER A 491 2.37 29.07 -14.24
N GLY A 492 3.19 28.53 -15.15
CA GLY A 492 4.65 28.47 -15.03
C GLY A 492 5.21 27.18 -14.43
N THR A 493 6.50 27.18 -14.08
CA THR A 493 7.17 25.99 -13.51
C THR A 493 6.73 25.77 -12.07
N LEU A 494 6.13 24.60 -11.83
CA LEU A 494 5.67 24.15 -10.53
C LEU A 494 6.83 23.57 -9.70
N THR A 495 6.82 23.89 -8.41
CA THR A 495 7.69 23.30 -7.38
C THR A 495 6.80 22.72 -6.28
N GLU A 496 7.30 21.75 -5.51
CA GLU A 496 6.57 21.19 -4.37
C GLU A 496 6.07 22.28 -3.40
N GLU A 497 6.94 23.26 -3.07
CA GLU A 497 6.59 24.40 -2.22
C GLU A 497 5.38 25.18 -2.77
N LYS A 498 5.37 25.51 -4.07
CA LYS A 498 4.25 26.22 -4.69
C LYS A 498 2.95 25.43 -4.64
N VAL A 499 3.01 24.11 -4.86
CA VAL A 499 1.83 23.24 -4.81
C VAL A 499 1.24 23.24 -3.39
N ARG A 500 2.09 23.09 -2.37
CA ARG A 500 1.67 23.10 -0.95
C ARG A 500 1.12 24.46 -0.51
N THR A 501 1.77 25.56 -0.90
CA THR A 501 1.29 26.91 -0.59
C THR A 501 -0.07 27.19 -1.25
N ALA A 502 -0.23 26.87 -2.53
CA ALA A 502 -1.50 27.08 -3.23
C ALA A 502 -2.64 26.29 -2.59
N HIS A 503 -2.38 25.06 -2.13
CA HIS A 503 -3.35 24.26 -1.38
C HIS A 503 -3.76 24.93 -0.07
N ALA A 504 -2.79 25.31 0.76
CA ALA A 504 -3.06 25.95 2.05
C ALA A 504 -3.86 27.24 1.89
N GLU A 505 -3.47 28.11 0.95
CA GLU A 505 -4.21 29.35 0.65
C GLU A 505 -5.63 29.08 0.14
N THR A 506 -5.84 27.96 -0.57
CA THR A 506 -7.17 27.54 -1.05
C THR A 506 -8.05 27.10 0.09
N MET A 507 -7.51 26.32 1.04
CA MET A 507 -8.23 25.94 2.25
C MET A 507 -8.65 27.16 3.09
N GLU A 508 -7.78 28.17 3.23
CA GLU A 508 -8.14 29.43 3.89
C GLU A 508 -9.21 30.24 3.14
N ARG A 509 -9.26 30.16 1.80
CA ARG A 509 -10.33 30.79 1.00
C ARG A 509 -11.65 30.05 1.13
N ILE A 510 -11.62 28.72 1.17
CA ILE A 510 -12.80 27.89 1.41
C ILE A 510 -13.39 28.22 2.79
N GLU A 511 -12.57 28.24 3.84
CA GLU A 511 -13.04 28.57 5.20
C GLU A 511 -13.73 29.94 5.26
N ARG A 512 -13.08 30.98 4.70
CA ARG A 512 -13.68 32.34 4.65
C ARG A 512 -14.97 32.39 3.84
N THR A 513 -15.03 31.66 2.73
CA THR A 513 -16.22 31.60 1.86
C THR A 513 -17.36 30.88 2.57
N THR A 514 -17.10 29.76 3.24
CA THR A 514 -18.06 29.02 4.06
C THR A 514 -18.66 29.93 5.13
N LEU A 515 -17.82 30.59 5.94
CA LEU A 515 -18.29 31.48 7.01
C LEU A 515 -19.16 32.64 6.48
N ARG A 516 -18.80 33.20 5.32
CA ARG A 516 -19.59 34.26 4.68
C ARG A 516 -20.93 33.73 4.16
N PHE A 517 -20.90 32.61 3.45
CA PHE A 517 -22.08 31.97 2.88
C PHE A 517 -23.08 31.56 3.97
N GLU A 518 -22.64 30.88 5.02
CA GLU A 518 -23.49 30.46 6.14
C GLU A 518 -24.15 31.65 6.82
N LYS A 519 -23.39 32.72 7.04
CA LYS A 519 -23.89 33.95 7.67
C LYS A 519 -24.91 34.69 6.81
N GLU A 520 -24.59 34.96 5.55
CA GLU A 520 -25.45 35.74 4.64
C GLU A 520 -26.75 35.00 4.31
N THR A 521 -26.66 33.69 4.09
CA THR A 521 -27.84 32.85 3.80
C THR A 521 -28.62 32.47 5.05
N SER A 522 -28.12 32.80 6.25
CA SER A 522 -28.70 32.33 7.52
C SER A 522 -28.91 30.82 7.51
N MET A 523 -27.86 30.07 7.12
CA MET A 523 -27.88 28.61 6.95
C MET A 523 -29.00 28.11 6.01
N GLY A 524 -29.25 28.85 4.92
CA GLY A 524 -30.22 28.49 3.88
C GLY A 524 -31.63 29.08 4.05
N LYS A 525 -31.85 29.95 5.05
CA LYS A 525 -33.15 30.59 5.31
C LYS A 525 -33.39 31.86 4.50
N ASN A 526 -32.32 32.54 4.10
CA ASN A 526 -32.38 33.76 3.33
C ASN A 526 -32.27 33.44 1.83
N VAL A 527 -33.44 33.36 1.17
CA VAL A 527 -33.58 33.02 -0.25
C VAL A 527 -32.87 34.02 -1.17
N GLU A 528 -32.99 35.31 -0.90
CA GLU A 528 -32.37 36.37 -1.73
C GLU A 528 -30.83 36.28 -1.69
N ALA A 529 -30.27 36.02 -0.51
CA ALA A 529 -28.84 35.75 -0.38
C ALA A 529 -28.46 34.47 -1.14
N MET A 530 -29.23 33.39 -1.01
CA MET A 530 -28.98 32.16 -1.77
C MET A 530 -29.03 32.37 -3.28
N GLN A 531 -29.93 33.22 -3.79
CA GLN A 531 -29.99 33.58 -5.22
C GLN A 531 -28.69 34.21 -5.69
N SER A 532 -28.15 35.16 -4.93
CA SER A 532 -26.88 35.83 -5.25
C SER A 532 -25.70 34.84 -5.36
N TRP A 533 -25.63 33.88 -4.43
CA TRP A 533 -24.61 32.83 -4.46
C TRP A 533 -24.84 31.81 -5.58
N ASN A 534 -26.09 31.45 -5.85
CA ASN A 534 -26.46 30.54 -6.93
C ASN A 534 -26.18 31.15 -8.32
N GLU A 535 -26.26 32.48 -8.49
CA GLU A 535 -25.83 33.15 -9.72
C GLU A 535 -24.32 33.04 -9.95
N LEU A 536 -23.51 33.12 -8.88
CA LEU A 536 -22.08 32.85 -8.97
C LEU A 536 -21.83 31.40 -9.41
N VAL A 537 -22.50 30.44 -8.78
CA VAL A 537 -22.40 29.01 -9.14
C VAL A 537 -22.83 28.78 -10.59
N LEU A 538 -23.92 29.39 -11.03
CA LEU A 538 -24.39 29.29 -12.40
C LEU A 538 -23.38 29.85 -13.39
N ARG A 539 -22.73 30.98 -13.07
CA ARG A 539 -21.71 31.58 -13.94
C ARG A 539 -20.44 30.73 -14.04
N GLU A 540 -19.95 30.19 -12.92
CA GLU A 540 -18.66 29.49 -12.89
C GLU A 540 -18.77 27.99 -13.24
N LEU A 541 -19.89 27.35 -12.92
CA LEU A 541 -20.09 25.90 -13.07
C LEU A 541 -21.25 25.53 -14.00
N GLY A 542 -22.12 26.47 -14.37
CA GLY A 542 -23.30 26.17 -15.20
C GLY A 542 -24.43 25.46 -14.43
N LEU A 543 -24.38 25.45 -13.09
CA LEU A 543 -25.34 24.76 -12.24
C LEU A 543 -26.34 25.74 -11.63
N ASN A 544 -27.62 25.35 -11.59
CA ASN A 544 -28.68 26.13 -10.94
C ASN A 544 -29.34 25.29 -9.85
N ASN A 545 -28.79 25.35 -8.63
CA ASN A 545 -29.28 24.55 -7.51
C ASN A 545 -30.69 24.95 -7.06
N LEU A 546 -31.07 26.22 -7.21
CA LEU A 546 -32.42 26.68 -6.89
C LEU A 546 -33.48 26.17 -7.88
N ALA A 547 -33.08 25.88 -9.13
CA ALA A 547 -33.95 25.20 -10.09
C ALA A 547 -34.00 23.68 -9.86
N LEU A 548 -32.87 23.08 -9.45
CA LEU A 548 -32.77 21.64 -9.17
C LEU A 548 -33.47 21.25 -7.87
N PHE A 549 -33.50 22.14 -6.88
CA PHE A 549 -34.17 21.98 -5.60
C PHE A 549 -35.15 23.15 -5.39
N PRO A 550 -36.33 23.11 -6.04
CA PRO A 550 -37.32 24.18 -5.92
C PRO A 550 -37.75 24.33 -4.46
N MET A 551 -37.67 25.55 -3.95
CA MET A 551 -38.20 25.86 -2.63
C MET A 551 -39.72 25.95 -2.73
N LEU A 552 -40.42 25.19 -1.89
CA LEU A 552 -41.86 25.33 -1.72
C LEU A 552 -42.13 26.63 -0.94
N ASP A 553 -43.03 27.45 -1.49
CA ASP A 553 -43.53 28.70 -0.88
C ASP A 553 -44.27 28.47 0.44
#